data_AF-A0A0U1M1M8-F1
#
_entry.id   AF-A0A0U1M1M8-F1
#
_cell.length_a   1.000
_cell.length_b   1.000
_cell.length_c   1.000
_cell.angle_alpha   90.00
_cell.angle_beta   90.00
_cell.angle_gamma   90.00
#
_symmetry.space_group_name_H-M   'P 1'
#
loop_
_entity.id
_entity.type
_entity.pdbx_description
1 polymer ?
#
loop_
_entity_poly.entity_id
_entity_poly.type
_entity_poly.pdbx_seq_one_letter_code
_entity_poly.pdbx_strand_id
1 'polypeptide(L)'
;MASLGEYVQKMYLAPRGTAQSALGPSLYVTSLIYAIIATLLQYVYGQVFVTLAAVEDPNPTIYTRIDSLATSEDPISDTGKKPVTSSPSNTTGYLRARGGFLSCFRGFWVFQLLTTGVFLIMLPFRLLGPIGYFLGSVIAMALLSNVQVLWVHVVISKPSTKSLWSRLPPFRRTLTRIASTVFLRTVAVQIVWRIITPIMTTIVTGPLPNSGNIYKYTLGNIGLLSLGLVVSVLIQMPAEVIFFRVAASMLSADEEPIVPFDRTFGGKVTPEILGGSGKIGIVDAWRSFSRESQVLVIKAIVWNFGIQVALLFAFGIVFVLETLII
;
A
#
# COMPACT_ATOMS: atom_id res chain seq x y z
N MET A 1 50.79 23.54 -1.90
CA MET A 1 49.34 23.28 -2.05
C MET A 1 49.18 22.23 -3.13
N ALA A 2 49.02 20.96 -2.75
CA ALA A 2 48.75 19.88 -3.71
C ALA A 2 47.37 20.11 -4.33
N SER A 3 47.27 19.96 -5.66
CA SER A 3 46.01 20.20 -6.37
C SER A 3 45.02 19.07 -6.07
N LEU A 4 43.72 19.36 -6.12
CA LEU A 4 42.64 18.40 -5.87
C LEU A 4 42.77 17.12 -6.73
N GLY A 5 43.39 17.23 -7.92
CA GLY A 5 43.68 16.11 -8.80
C GLY A 5 44.70 15.11 -8.25
N GLU A 6 45.68 15.56 -7.48
CA GLU A 6 46.70 14.69 -6.86
C GLU A 6 46.09 13.82 -5.74
N TYR A 7 45.07 14.35 -5.04
CA TYR A 7 44.33 13.60 -4.03
C TYR A 7 43.44 12.52 -4.66
N VAL A 8 42.73 12.84 -5.75
CA VAL A 8 41.90 11.87 -6.48
C VAL A 8 42.74 10.77 -7.11
N GLN A 9 43.92 11.12 -7.64
CA GLN A 9 44.82 10.16 -8.27
C GLN A 9 45.50 9.23 -7.26
N LYS A 10 45.86 9.72 -6.06
CA LYS A 10 46.32 8.86 -4.95
C LYS A 10 45.22 7.94 -4.41
N MET A 11 43.95 8.38 -4.42
CA MET A 11 42.81 7.56 -4.01
C MET A 11 42.54 6.39 -4.97
N TYR A 12 42.78 6.57 -6.27
CA TYR A 12 42.66 5.52 -7.28
C TYR A 12 43.82 4.52 -7.30
N LEU A 13 44.99 4.91 -6.79
CA LEU A 13 46.23 4.12 -6.85
C LEU A 13 46.59 3.41 -5.53
N ALA A 14 45.75 3.51 -4.50
CA ALA A 14 45.97 2.79 -3.25
C ALA A 14 45.88 1.26 -3.46
N PRO A 15 46.76 0.44 -2.86
CA PRO A 15 46.80 -1.00 -3.11
C PRO A 15 45.50 -1.67 -2.66
N ARG A 16 44.75 -2.23 -3.61
CA ARG A 16 43.52 -3.01 -3.39
C ARG A 16 43.83 -4.39 -2.83
N GLY A 17 44.32 -4.45 -1.59
CA GLY A 17 44.56 -5.72 -0.89
C GLY A 17 43.88 -5.68 0.45
N THR A 18 42.90 -6.56 0.67
CA THR A 18 42.15 -6.84 1.93
C THR A 18 40.89 -6.01 2.25
N ALA A 19 40.80 -4.71 1.93
CA ALA A 19 39.56 -3.94 2.21
C ALA A 19 38.38 -4.32 1.28
N GLN A 20 38.66 -4.72 0.03
CA GLN A 20 37.63 -5.08 -0.95
C GLN A 20 36.81 -6.34 -0.61
N SER A 21 37.34 -7.27 0.20
CA SER A 21 36.60 -8.47 0.60
C SER A 21 35.59 -8.21 1.72
N ALA A 22 35.74 -7.12 2.48
CA ALA A 22 34.82 -6.70 3.54
C ALA A 22 33.76 -5.68 3.08
N LEU A 23 33.97 -5.01 1.94
CA LEU A 23 33.02 -4.06 1.33
C LEU A 23 31.68 -4.70 0.95
N GLY A 24 31.71 -5.93 0.43
CA GLY A 24 30.51 -6.62 -0.06
C GLY A 24 29.52 -6.98 1.06
N PRO A 25 29.97 -7.64 2.14
CA PRO A 25 29.08 -8.08 3.21
C PRO A 25 28.38 -6.95 3.98
N SER A 26 29.07 -5.84 4.31
CA SER A 26 28.46 -4.72 5.07
C SER A 26 27.36 -4.02 4.27
N LEU A 27 27.65 -3.63 3.02
CA LEU A 27 26.68 -3.01 2.13
C LEU A 27 25.47 -3.93 1.87
N TYR A 28 25.70 -5.24 1.77
CA TYR A 28 24.63 -6.22 1.64
C TYR A 28 23.73 -6.26 2.87
N VAL A 29 24.32 -6.28 4.07
CA VAL A 29 23.56 -6.27 5.34
C VAL A 29 22.75 -4.99 5.47
N THR A 30 23.34 -3.82 5.20
CA THR A 30 22.64 -2.53 5.27
C THR A 30 21.50 -2.44 4.24
N SER A 31 21.72 -2.97 3.02
CA SER A 31 20.68 -3.09 2.00
C SER A 31 19.54 -4.03 2.42
N LEU A 32 19.86 -5.15 3.05
CA LEU A 32 18.86 -6.10 3.55
C LEU A 32 18.03 -5.48 4.68
N ILE A 33 18.68 -4.79 5.63
CA ILE A 33 18.00 -4.08 6.72
C ILE A 33 17.08 -2.99 6.15
N TYR A 34 17.56 -2.19 5.21
CA TYR A 34 16.74 -1.19 4.52
C TYR A 34 15.52 -1.84 3.87
N ALA A 35 15.70 -2.91 3.10
CA ALA A 35 14.61 -3.58 2.39
C ALA A 35 13.55 -4.14 3.37
N ILE A 36 13.98 -4.72 4.49
CA ILE A 36 13.08 -5.23 5.54
C ILE A 36 12.28 -4.08 6.15
N ILE A 37 12.95 -3.01 6.60
CA ILE A 37 12.30 -1.86 7.24
C ILE A 37 11.36 -1.16 6.27
N ALA A 38 11.81 -0.91 5.04
CA ALA A 38 11.00 -0.28 3.99
C ALA A 38 9.74 -1.09 3.69
N THR A 39 9.85 -2.43 3.63
CA THR A 39 8.70 -3.32 3.41
C THR A 39 7.72 -3.29 4.58
N LEU A 40 8.22 -3.33 5.82
CA LEU A 40 7.37 -3.27 7.01
C LEU A 40 6.62 -1.93 7.12
N LEU A 41 7.31 -0.82 6.85
CA LEU A 41 6.70 0.51 6.87
C LEU A 41 5.71 0.69 5.71
N GLN A 42 6.06 0.22 4.51
CA GLN A 42 5.16 0.23 3.35
C GLN A 42 3.90 -0.61 3.62
N TYR A 43 4.04 -1.73 4.32
CA TYR A 43 2.91 -2.55 4.71
C TYR A 43 1.97 -1.82 5.69
N VAL A 44 2.51 -1.27 6.78
CA VAL A 44 1.69 -0.62 7.82
C VAL A 44 1.07 0.68 7.31
N TYR A 45 1.88 1.60 6.78
CA TYR A 45 1.41 2.93 6.40
C TYR A 45 0.84 2.98 4.98
N GLY A 46 1.40 2.20 4.05
CA GLY A 46 1.01 2.21 2.65
C GLY A 46 -0.12 1.25 2.28
N GLN A 47 -0.29 0.15 3.03
CA GLN A 47 -1.36 -0.82 2.77
C GLN A 47 -2.44 -0.77 3.85
N VAL A 48 -2.09 -1.09 5.10
CA VAL A 48 -3.08 -1.19 6.20
C VAL A 48 -3.82 0.12 6.43
N PHE A 49 -3.10 1.23 6.58
CA PHE A 49 -3.74 2.52 6.87
C PHE A 49 -4.58 3.04 5.71
N VAL A 50 -4.10 2.85 4.47
CA VAL A 50 -4.84 3.24 3.27
C VAL A 50 -6.12 2.42 3.14
N THR A 51 -6.08 1.11 3.38
CA THR A 51 -7.26 0.25 3.36
C THR A 51 -8.26 0.63 4.45
N LEU A 52 -7.80 0.89 5.68
CA LEU A 52 -8.69 1.34 6.77
C LEU A 52 -9.33 2.69 6.43
N ALA A 53 -8.55 3.66 5.94
CA ALA A 53 -9.06 4.99 5.57
C ALA A 53 -10.04 4.94 4.39
N ALA A 54 -9.85 4.00 3.45
CA ALA A 54 -10.72 3.83 2.29
C ALA A 54 -12.09 3.23 2.65
N VAL A 55 -12.15 2.47 3.75
CA VAL A 55 -13.37 1.78 4.20
C VAL A 55 -14.06 2.55 5.33
N GLU A 56 -13.33 3.31 6.15
CA GLU A 56 -13.87 4.09 7.26
C GLU A 56 -14.97 5.08 6.84
N ASP A 57 -16.07 5.05 7.56
CA ASP A 57 -17.11 6.06 7.46
C ASP A 57 -16.89 7.13 8.55
N PRO A 58 -16.57 8.39 8.18
CA PRO A 58 -16.33 9.48 9.13
C PRO A 58 -17.61 9.96 9.83
N ASN A 59 -18.78 9.67 9.28
CA ASN A 59 -20.07 9.95 9.89
C ASN A 59 -20.89 8.66 9.96
N PRO A 60 -20.53 7.71 10.85
CA PRO A 60 -21.27 6.48 10.97
C PRO A 60 -22.70 6.82 11.41
N THR A 61 -23.67 6.58 10.54
CA THR A 61 -25.07 6.54 10.96
C THR A 61 -25.20 5.39 11.96
N ILE A 62 -25.78 5.67 13.13
CA ILE A 62 -25.90 4.74 14.25
C ILE A 62 -26.79 3.56 13.83
N TYR A 63 -26.19 2.56 13.18
CA TYR A 63 -26.75 1.24 13.01
C TYR A 63 -26.02 0.30 13.98
N THR A 64 -26.11 0.61 15.27
CA THR A 64 -25.90 -0.40 16.31
C THR A 64 -26.99 -1.45 16.14
N ARG A 65 -26.57 -2.68 15.86
CA ARG A 65 -27.43 -3.87 15.89
C ARG A 65 -28.13 -3.90 17.26
N ILE A 66 -29.46 -4.00 17.27
CA ILE A 66 -30.31 -4.01 18.48
C ILE A 66 -29.98 -5.21 19.41
N ASP A 67 -29.16 -6.16 18.96
CA ASP A 67 -28.79 -7.36 19.71
C ASP A 67 -27.85 -7.10 20.92
N SER A 68 -27.28 -5.91 21.08
CA SER A 68 -26.39 -5.57 22.22
C SER A 68 -27.04 -4.75 23.34
N LEU A 69 -28.37 -4.66 23.38
CA LEU A 69 -29.07 -4.07 24.54
C LEU A 69 -29.11 -5.00 25.76
N ALA A 70 -28.55 -6.21 25.67
CA ALA A 70 -28.38 -7.10 26.80
C ALA A 70 -26.88 -7.41 26.97
N THR A 71 -26.27 -6.78 27.96
CA THR A 71 -24.96 -7.15 28.54
C THR A 71 -23.73 -6.54 27.86
N SER A 72 -23.46 -5.26 28.14
CA SER A 72 -22.11 -4.78 28.50
C SER A 72 -22.17 -3.31 28.89
N GLU A 73 -21.87 -3.03 30.16
CA GLU A 73 -21.52 -1.70 30.66
C GLU A 73 -20.14 -1.30 30.12
N ASP A 74 -20.04 -0.99 28.83
CA ASP A 74 -18.95 -0.18 28.31
C ASP A 74 -19.46 1.26 28.15
N PRO A 75 -18.73 2.30 28.62
CA PRO A 75 -19.23 3.66 28.58
C PRO A 75 -19.37 4.11 27.12
N ILE A 76 -20.63 4.19 26.69
CA ILE A 76 -21.07 4.88 25.49
C ILE A 76 -20.68 6.35 25.66
N SER A 77 -19.63 6.77 24.96
CA SER A 77 -19.48 8.16 24.53
C SER A 77 -19.66 8.16 23.01
N ASP A 78 -20.89 8.45 22.63
CA ASP A 78 -21.35 8.79 21.29
C ASP A 78 -21.43 10.33 21.19
N THR A 79 -21.39 10.86 19.97
CA THR A 79 -21.31 12.27 19.52
C THR A 79 -19.89 12.85 19.32
N GLY A 80 -19.44 12.93 18.06
CA GLY A 80 -18.30 13.76 17.63
C GLY A 80 -16.91 13.12 17.54
N LYS A 81 -16.79 11.78 17.54
CA LYS A 81 -15.48 11.10 17.50
C LYS A 81 -14.79 11.30 16.14
N LYS A 82 -13.66 12.00 16.16
CA LYS A 82 -12.73 12.11 15.01
C LYS A 82 -12.46 10.72 14.43
N PRO A 83 -12.41 10.56 13.09
CA PRO A 83 -12.13 9.28 12.47
C PRO A 83 -10.83 8.68 13.02
N VAL A 84 -10.83 7.37 13.23
CA VAL A 84 -9.69 6.61 13.79
C VAL A 84 -8.46 6.82 12.91
N THR A 85 -8.65 6.87 11.58
CA THR A 85 -7.56 7.09 10.60
C THR A 85 -7.12 8.55 10.46
N SER A 86 -7.65 9.47 11.28
CA SER A 86 -7.30 10.89 11.23
C SER A 86 -5.82 11.18 11.53
N SER A 87 -5.13 10.33 12.27
CA SER A 87 -3.71 10.50 12.63
C SER A 87 -3.03 9.14 12.79
N PRO A 88 -1.78 8.97 12.30
CA PRO A 88 -1.08 7.69 12.39
C PRO A 88 -0.85 7.22 13.83
N SER A 89 -0.58 8.15 14.75
CA SER A 89 -0.43 7.84 16.18
C SER A 89 -1.74 7.39 16.82
N ASN A 90 -2.86 7.98 16.40
CA ASN A 90 -4.19 7.59 16.89
C ASN A 90 -4.58 6.23 16.33
N THR A 91 -4.35 5.98 15.03
CA THR A 91 -4.60 4.68 14.41
C THR A 91 -3.76 3.59 15.06
N THR A 92 -2.45 3.79 15.22
CA THR A 92 -1.58 2.79 15.87
C THR A 92 -1.97 2.60 17.34
N GLY A 93 -2.25 3.66 18.09
CA GLY A 93 -2.72 3.57 19.47
C GLY A 93 -4.02 2.79 19.60
N TYR A 94 -5.00 3.08 18.73
CA TYR A 94 -6.28 2.39 18.68
C TYR A 94 -6.14 0.91 18.32
N LEU A 95 -5.36 0.59 17.28
CA LEU A 95 -5.07 -0.79 16.90
C LEU A 95 -4.34 -1.55 18.01
N ARG A 96 -3.40 -0.90 18.69
CA ARG A 96 -2.67 -1.49 19.83
C ARG A 96 -3.59 -1.74 21.03
N ALA A 97 -4.47 -0.80 21.35
CA ALA A 97 -5.44 -0.97 22.42
C ALA A 97 -6.39 -2.16 22.18
N ARG A 98 -6.72 -2.45 20.92
CA ARG A 98 -7.71 -3.47 20.56
C ARG A 98 -7.13 -4.85 20.20
N GLY A 99 -5.84 -4.93 19.86
CA GLY A 99 -5.22 -6.17 19.40
C GLY A 99 -3.74 -6.37 19.78
N GLY A 100 -3.19 -5.55 20.66
CA GLY A 100 -1.80 -5.62 21.10
C GLY A 100 -0.79 -4.98 20.14
N PHE A 101 0.50 -5.03 20.50
CA PHE A 101 1.58 -4.33 19.76
C PHE A 101 1.71 -4.74 18.28
N LEU A 102 1.45 -6.02 17.98
CA LEU A 102 1.57 -6.60 16.64
C LEU A 102 0.27 -6.51 15.82
N SER A 103 -0.76 -5.84 16.33
CA SER A 103 -2.04 -5.71 15.63
C SER A 103 -1.92 -5.03 14.27
N CYS A 104 -0.97 -4.10 14.11
CA CYS A 104 -0.67 -3.45 12.83
C CYS A 104 -0.08 -4.41 11.78
N PHE A 105 0.49 -5.54 12.20
CA PHE A 105 1.08 -6.56 11.32
C PHE A 105 0.09 -7.70 11.00
N ARG A 106 -1.18 -7.55 11.37
CA ARG A 106 -2.22 -8.54 11.10
C ARG A 106 -2.48 -8.64 9.61
N GLY A 107 -2.22 -9.82 9.05
CA GLY A 107 -2.32 -10.05 7.62
C GLY A 107 -0.99 -9.86 6.88
N PHE A 108 0.11 -9.54 7.57
CA PHE A 108 1.43 -9.43 6.94
C PHE A 108 1.82 -10.73 6.24
N TRP A 109 1.59 -11.88 6.86
CA TRP A 109 1.86 -13.18 6.23
C TRP A 109 1.01 -13.43 4.98
N VAL A 110 -0.27 -13.04 5.00
CA VAL A 110 -1.16 -13.15 3.83
C VAL A 110 -0.69 -12.22 2.72
N PHE A 111 -0.24 -11.01 3.08
CA PHE A 111 0.36 -10.06 2.15
C PHE A 111 1.64 -10.61 1.51
N GLN A 112 2.55 -11.18 2.31
CA GLN A 112 3.77 -11.78 1.78
C GLN A 112 3.47 -12.97 0.85
N LEU A 113 2.52 -13.83 1.23
CA LEU A 113 2.04 -14.92 0.36
C LEU A 113 1.46 -14.38 -0.95
N LEU A 114 0.68 -13.30 -0.90
CA LEU A 114 0.14 -12.64 -2.08
C LEU A 114 1.26 -12.08 -2.97
N THR A 115 2.21 -11.33 -2.40
CA THR A 115 3.31 -10.72 -3.17
C THR A 115 4.22 -11.78 -3.80
N THR A 116 4.56 -12.82 -3.06
CA THR A 116 5.38 -13.93 -3.56
C THR A 116 4.62 -14.75 -4.59
N GLY A 117 3.32 -15.02 -4.36
CA GLY A 117 2.47 -15.71 -5.32
C GLY A 117 2.36 -14.96 -6.64
N VAL A 118 2.13 -13.64 -6.60
CA VAL A 118 2.13 -12.80 -7.81
C VAL A 118 3.48 -12.87 -8.52
N PHE A 119 4.58 -12.72 -7.79
CA PHE A 119 5.92 -12.80 -8.36
C PHE A 119 6.17 -14.12 -9.09
N LEU A 120 5.82 -15.26 -8.46
CA LEU A 120 6.01 -16.60 -9.03
C LEU A 120 5.14 -16.82 -10.27
N ILE A 121 3.86 -16.45 -10.22
CA ILE A 121 2.95 -16.57 -11.37
C ILE A 121 3.43 -15.70 -12.53
N MET A 122 3.98 -14.52 -12.26
CA MET A 122 4.46 -13.60 -13.28
C MET A 122 5.79 -14.02 -13.93
N LEU A 123 6.59 -14.87 -13.29
CA LEU A 123 7.92 -15.25 -13.75
C LEU A 123 7.96 -15.78 -15.21
N PRO A 124 7.11 -16.73 -15.64
CA PRO A 124 7.09 -17.18 -17.03
C PRO A 124 6.65 -16.08 -18.02
N PHE A 125 5.76 -15.17 -17.60
CA PHE A 125 5.25 -14.11 -18.45
C PHE A 125 6.25 -12.99 -18.72
N ARG A 126 7.31 -12.88 -17.91
CA ARG A 126 8.40 -11.89 -18.13
C ARG A 126 9.12 -12.13 -19.46
N LEU A 127 9.17 -13.37 -19.93
CA LEU A 127 9.84 -13.75 -21.18
C LEU A 127 9.05 -13.33 -22.43
N LEU A 128 7.76 -13.02 -22.28
CA LEU A 128 6.84 -12.68 -23.36
C LEU A 128 6.76 -11.16 -23.63
N GLY A 129 7.73 -10.39 -23.12
CA GLY A 129 7.79 -8.94 -23.30
C GLY A 129 6.71 -8.16 -22.54
N PRO A 130 6.47 -6.88 -22.89
CA PRO A 130 5.56 -5.99 -22.15
C PRO A 130 4.10 -6.47 -22.12
N ILE A 131 3.62 -7.01 -23.24
CA ILE A 131 2.24 -7.52 -23.37
C ILE A 131 2.06 -8.76 -22.50
N GLY A 132 3.01 -9.69 -22.56
CA GLY A 132 3.01 -10.87 -21.73
C GLY A 132 3.02 -10.53 -20.25
N TYR A 133 3.86 -9.56 -19.84
CA TYR A 133 3.90 -9.08 -18.47
C TYR A 133 2.56 -8.50 -18.00
N PHE A 134 1.89 -7.69 -18.83
CA PHE A 134 0.56 -7.15 -18.53
C PHE A 134 -0.46 -8.28 -18.35
N LEU A 135 -0.54 -9.23 -19.28
CA LEU A 135 -1.45 -10.37 -19.19
C LEU A 135 -1.16 -11.23 -17.97
N GLY A 136 0.12 -11.50 -17.70
CA GLY A 136 0.57 -12.23 -16.52
C GLY A 136 0.17 -11.53 -15.22
N SER A 137 0.20 -10.20 -15.18
CA SER A 137 -0.26 -9.43 -14.01
C SER A 137 -1.76 -9.57 -13.78
N VAL A 138 -2.57 -9.50 -14.83
CA VAL A 138 -4.04 -9.67 -14.74
C VAL A 138 -4.37 -11.08 -14.30
N ILE A 139 -3.71 -12.10 -14.88
CA ILE A 139 -3.88 -13.50 -14.52
C ILE A 139 -3.47 -13.75 -13.07
N ALA A 140 -2.30 -13.28 -12.64
CA ALA A 140 -1.82 -13.45 -11.27
C ALA A 140 -2.77 -12.83 -10.26
N MET A 141 -3.23 -11.60 -10.51
CA MET A 141 -4.16 -10.91 -9.62
C MET A 141 -5.53 -11.59 -9.60
N ALA A 142 -6.03 -12.08 -10.73
CA ALA A 142 -7.29 -12.83 -10.79
C ALA A 142 -7.21 -14.16 -10.02
N LEU A 143 -6.14 -14.94 -10.23
CA LEU A 143 -5.90 -16.22 -9.56
C LEU A 143 -5.76 -16.07 -8.04
N LEU A 144 -5.22 -14.95 -7.57
CA LEU A 144 -5.05 -14.65 -6.15
C LEU A 144 -6.15 -13.75 -5.59
N SER A 145 -7.27 -13.57 -6.30
CA SER A 145 -8.36 -12.68 -5.88
C SER A 145 -8.98 -13.06 -4.53
N ASN A 146 -9.11 -14.36 -4.23
CA ASN A 146 -9.55 -14.84 -2.92
C ASN A 146 -8.58 -14.48 -1.80
N VAL A 147 -7.26 -14.57 -2.06
CA VAL A 147 -6.22 -14.19 -1.10
C VAL A 147 -6.21 -12.67 -0.90
N GLN A 148 -6.43 -11.88 -1.96
CA GLN A 148 -6.54 -10.43 -1.83
C GLN A 148 -7.74 -10.02 -0.97
N VAL A 149 -8.90 -10.62 -1.20
CA VAL A 149 -10.10 -10.36 -0.38
C VAL A 149 -9.88 -10.81 1.06
N LEU A 150 -9.30 -12.00 1.27
CA LEU A 150 -8.94 -12.50 2.59
C LEU A 150 -8.01 -11.51 3.32
N TRP A 151 -7.00 -10.98 2.62
CA TRP A 151 -6.11 -9.98 3.19
C TRP A 151 -6.88 -8.74 3.67
N VAL A 152 -7.79 -8.21 2.84
CA VAL A 152 -8.64 -7.07 3.23
C VAL A 152 -9.48 -7.43 4.46
N HIS A 153 -10.14 -8.59 4.46
CA HIS A 153 -10.96 -9.05 5.59
C HIS A 153 -10.15 -9.17 6.88
N VAL A 154 -8.93 -9.70 6.82
CA VAL A 154 -8.03 -9.81 7.97
C VAL A 154 -7.64 -8.43 8.52
N VAL A 155 -7.39 -7.46 7.64
CA VAL A 155 -7.02 -6.09 8.02
C VAL A 155 -8.19 -5.33 8.66
N ILE A 156 -9.40 -5.46 8.11
CA ILE A 156 -10.56 -4.68 8.57
C ILE A 156 -11.34 -5.31 9.72
N SER A 157 -11.09 -6.57 10.07
CA SER A 157 -11.83 -7.30 11.12
C SER A 157 -11.16 -7.26 12.50
N LYS A 158 -11.95 -7.37 13.55
CA LYS A 158 -11.46 -7.61 14.92
C LYS A 158 -10.67 -8.93 15.00
N PRO A 159 -9.77 -9.09 15.99
CA PRO A 159 -9.09 -10.36 16.22
C PRO A 159 -10.11 -11.49 16.38
N SER A 160 -9.93 -12.58 15.64
CA SER A 160 -10.79 -13.76 15.70
C SER A 160 -9.97 -14.95 16.14
N THR A 161 -10.61 -15.86 16.88
CA THR A 161 -10.05 -17.16 17.27
C THR A 161 -10.05 -18.18 16.12
N LYS A 162 -10.79 -17.90 15.02
CA LYS A 162 -10.83 -18.78 13.85
C LYS A 162 -9.52 -18.74 13.07
N SER A 163 -9.13 -19.88 12.51
CA SER A 163 -7.92 -19.96 11.68
C SER A 163 -8.07 -19.12 10.41
N LEU A 164 -6.99 -18.47 9.95
CA LEU A 164 -7.01 -17.61 8.77
C LEU A 164 -7.47 -18.34 7.50
N TRP A 165 -7.15 -19.63 7.38
CA TRP A 165 -7.53 -20.47 6.25
C TRP A 165 -9.01 -20.84 6.25
N SER A 166 -9.62 -21.01 7.43
CA SER A 166 -11.06 -21.24 7.53
C SER A 166 -11.90 -20.02 7.09
N ARG A 167 -11.28 -18.84 7.03
CA ARG A 167 -11.88 -17.58 6.60
C ARG A 167 -11.69 -17.30 5.11
N LEU A 168 -11.00 -18.18 4.38
CA LEU A 168 -10.73 -17.99 2.96
C LEU A 168 -12.04 -18.04 2.15
N PRO A 169 -12.39 -16.97 1.41
CA PRO A 169 -13.57 -16.99 0.57
C PRO A 169 -13.47 -18.03 -0.56
N PRO A 170 -14.59 -18.66 -0.98
CA PRO A 170 -14.58 -19.61 -2.08
C PRO A 170 -14.12 -18.96 -3.39
N PHE A 171 -13.11 -19.54 -4.03
CA PHE A 171 -12.39 -18.93 -5.16
C PHE A 171 -13.30 -18.53 -6.33
N ARG A 172 -14.07 -19.47 -6.90
CA ARG A 172 -14.90 -19.19 -8.09
C ARG A 172 -15.90 -18.06 -7.86
N ARG A 173 -16.53 -18.06 -6.69
CA ARG A 173 -17.52 -17.07 -6.29
C ARG A 173 -16.89 -15.71 -6.00
N THR A 174 -15.68 -15.71 -5.44
CA THR A 174 -14.93 -14.47 -5.23
C THR A 174 -14.49 -13.87 -6.56
N LEU A 175 -13.94 -14.69 -7.44
CA LEU A 175 -13.51 -14.29 -8.77
C LEU A 175 -14.66 -13.65 -9.57
N THR A 176 -15.83 -14.29 -9.67
CA THR A 176 -16.97 -13.72 -10.40
C THR A 176 -17.48 -12.40 -9.79
N ARG A 177 -17.29 -12.21 -8.49
CA ARG A 177 -17.70 -10.99 -7.79
C ARG A 177 -16.72 -9.84 -7.94
N ILE A 178 -15.42 -10.12 -7.92
CA ILE A 178 -14.36 -9.11 -7.83
C ILE A 178 -13.49 -9.00 -9.10
N ALA A 179 -13.69 -9.85 -10.11
CA ALA A 179 -12.85 -9.85 -11.33
C ALA A 179 -12.76 -8.47 -11.98
N SER A 180 -13.88 -7.77 -12.15
CA SER A 180 -13.89 -6.46 -12.81
C SER A 180 -13.13 -5.38 -12.00
N THR A 181 -13.20 -5.41 -10.68
CA THR A 181 -12.45 -4.46 -9.83
C THR A 181 -10.98 -4.80 -9.76
N VAL A 182 -10.64 -6.09 -9.68
CA VAL A 182 -9.25 -6.56 -9.78
C VAL A 182 -8.64 -6.17 -11.11
N PHE A 183 -9.38 -6.32 -12.21
CA PHE A 183 -8.94 -5.89 -13.54
C PHE A 183 -8.69 -4.38 -13.58
N LEU A 184 -9.65 -3.56 -13.13
CA LEU A 184 -9.52 -2.11 -13.07
C LEU A 184 -8.29 -1.68 -12.27
N ARG A 185 -8.11 -2.24 -11.07
CA ARG A 185 -6.95 -2.01 -10.20
C ARG A 185 -5.65 -2.40 -10.90
N THR A 186 -5.60 -3.57 -11.53
CA THR A 186 -4.41 -4.06 -12.21
C THR A 186 -4.04 -3.14 -13.37
N VAL A 187 -5.00 -2.74 -14.20
CA VAL A 187 -4.78 -1.79 -15.30
C VAL A 187 -4.22 -0.47 -14.77
N ALA A 188 -4.82 0.10 -13.74
CA ALA A 188 -4.34 1.35 -13.14
C ALA A 188 -2.89 1.24 -12.65
N VAL A 189 -2.56 0.17 -11.92
CA VAL A 189 -1.20 -0.11 -11.43
C VAL A 189 -0.22 -0.29 -12.60
N GLN A 190 -0.60 -1.02 -13.65
CA GLN A 190 0.27 -1.23 -14.81
C GLN A 190 0.52 0.08 -15.56
N ILE A 191 -0.49 0.94 -15.76
CA ILE A 191 -0.30 2.26 -16.39
C ILE A 191 0.71 3.10 -15.60
N VAL A 192 0.57 3.18 -14.28
CA VAL A 192 1.46 3.95 -13.42
C VAL A 192 2.89 3.42 -13.47
N TRP A 193 3.09 2.12 -13.25
CA TRP A 193 4.43 1.54 -13.13
C TRP A 193 5.12 1.25 -14.46
N ARG A 194 4.38 1.04 -15.55
CA ARG A 194 4.95 0.66 -16.87
C ARG A 194 4.97 1.78 -17.88
N ILE A 195 4.13 2.80 -17.72
CA ILE A 195 4.07 3.92 -18.65
C ILE A 195 4.57 5.18 -17.96
N ILE A 196 3.89 5.62 -16.89
CA ILE A 196 4.17 6.92 -16.27
C ILE A 196 5.55 6.92 -15.61
N THR A 197 5.83 5.95 -14.73
CA THR A 197 7.08 5.93 -13.96
C THR A 197 8.32 5.88 -14.87
N PRO A 198 8.42 4.99 -15.89
CA PRO A 198 9.56 4.96 -16.78
C PRO A 198 9.75 6.27 -17.56
N ILE A 199 8.67 6.85 -18.10
CA ILE A 199 8.73 8.15 -18.81
C ILE A 199 9.28 9.23 -17.89
N MET A 200 8.80 9.29 -16.64
CA MET A 200 9.28 10.29 -15.68
C MET A 200 10.75 10.05 -15.32
N THR A 201 11.16 8.81 -15.11
CA THR A 201 12.55 8.49 -14.79
C THR A 201 13.50 8.81 -15.94
N THR A 202 13.15 8.48 -17.19
CA THR A 202 14.03 8.74 -18.34
C THR A 202 14.24 10.23 -18.59
N ILE A 203 13.23 11.06 -18.33
CA ILE A 203 13.35 12.51 -18.48
C ILE A 203 14.25 13.09 -17.37
N VAL A 204 14.14 12.58 -16.15
CA VAL A 204 14.89 13.09 -14.99
C VAL A 204 16.35 12.64 -14.99
N THR A 205 16.62 11.40 -15.39
CA THR A 205 17.98 10.84 -15.49
C THR A 205 18.61 11.05 -16.86
N GLY A 206 17.96 11.84 -17.73
CA GLY A 206 18.47 12.17 -19.05
C GLY A 206 19.78 12.96 -18.98
N PRO A 207 20.50 13.08 -20.11
CA PRO A 207 21.75 13.84 -20.16
C PRO A 207 21.55 15.28 -19.70
N LEU A 208 22.48 15.78 -18.88
CA LEU A 208 22.48 17.16 -18.43
C LEU A 208 22.55 18.10 -19.65
N PRO A 209 21.82 19.23 -19.65
CA PRO A 209 21.87 20.17 -20.75
C PRO A 209 23.28 20.75 -20.88
N ASN A 210 23.80 20.81 -22.10
CA ASN A 210 25.09 21.45 -22.41
C ASN A 210 25.06 22.97 -22.13
N SER A 211 23.88 23.58 -22.02
CA SER A 211 23.72 24.98 -21.64
C SER A 211 23.70 25.12 -20.13
N GLY A 212 24.65 25.87 -19.58
CA GLY A 212 25.03 25.93 -18.17
C GLY A 212 24.00 26.46 -17.15
N ASN A 213 22.69 26.34 -17.40
CA ASN A 213 21.65 26.64 -16.41
C ASN A 213 21.09 25.38 -15.77
N ILE A 214 21.93 24.74 -14.95
CA ILE A 214 21.59 23.55 -14.17
C ILE A 214 20.38 23.81 -13.26
N TYR A 215 20.27 25.02 -12.69
CA TYR A 215 19.16 25.38 -11.82
C TYR A 215 17.79 25.27 -12.49
N LYS A 216 17.61 25.86 -13.69
CA LYS A 216 16.34 25.78 -14.44
C LYS A 216 16.02 24.34 -14.84
N TYR A 217 17.03 23.57 -15.20
CA TYR A 217 16.89 22.15 -15.54
C TYR A 217 16.44 21.31 -14.34
N THR A 218 17.11 21.46 -13.20
CA THR A 218 16.74 20.76 -11.95
C THR A 218 15.34 21.13 -11.49
N LEU A 219 14.98 22.42 -11.52
CA LEU A 219 13.64 22.87 -11.14
C LEU A 219 12.55 22.30 -12.07
N GLY A 220 12.83 22.26 -13.38
CA GLY A 220 11.95 21.63 -14.36
C GLY A 220 11.74 20.14 -14.09
N ASN A 221 12.80 19.40 -13.81
CA ASN A 221 12.73 17.98 -13.48
C ASN A 221 11.97 17.71 -12.17
N ILE A 222 12.15 18.54 -11.13
CA ILE A 222 11.37 18.44 -9.89
C ILE A 222 9.88 18.69 -10.17
N GLY A 223 9.55 19.70 -10.97
CA GLY A 223 8.16 19.99 -11.36
C GLY A 223 7.52 18.83 -12.13
N LEU A 224 8.27 18.23 -13.06
CA LEU A 224 7.80 17.08 -13.84
C LEU A 224 7.64 15.82 -12.98
N LEU A 225 8.58 15.53 -12.07
CA LEU A 225 8.44 14.44 -11.10
C LEU A 225 7.20 14.62 -10.22
N SER A 226 6.98 15.84 -9.74
CA SER A 226 5.82 16.18 -8.92
C SER A 226 4.53 15.96 -9.69
N LEU A 227 4.48 16.39 -10.96
CA LEU A 227 3.35 16.14 -11.85
C LEU A 227 3.12 14.64 -12.08
N GLY A 228 4.18 13.88 -12.38
CA GLY A 228 4.10 12.43 -12.55
C GLY A 228 3.57 11.71 -11.31
N LEU A 229 3.99 12.15 -10.11
CA LEU A 229 3.47 11.64 -8.85
C LEU A 229 1.98 11.94 -8.70
N VAL A 230 1.55 13.18 -8.94
CA VAL A 230 0.15 13.60 -8.86
C VAL A 230 -0.72 12.77 -9.81
N VAL A 231 -0.31 12.63 -11.08
CA VAL A 231 -1.02 11.80 -12.06
C VAL A 231 -1.07 10.34 -11.61
N SER A 232 0.03 9.81 -11.05
CA SER A 232 0.06 8.44 -10.53
C SER A 232 -0.97 8.22 -9.42
N VAL A 233 -1.06 9.17 -8.47
CA VAL A 233 -2.04 9.12 -7.39
C VAL A 233 -3.46 9.24 -7.94
N LEU A 234 -3.72 10.14 -8.87
CA LEU A 234 -5.06 10.34 -9.45
C LEU A 234 -5.58 9.11 -10.20
N ILE A 235 -4.70 8.31 -10.81
CA ILE A 235 -5.08 7.08 -11.50
C ILE A 235 -5.20 5.91 -10.52
N GLN A 236 -4.22 5.74 -9.64
CA GLN A 236 -4.15 4.56 -8.78
C GLN A 236 -5.11 4.63 -7.58
N MET A 237 -5.26 5.81 -6.96
CA MET A 237 -6.06 5.96 -5.74
C MET A 237 -7.53 5.54 -5.93
N PRO A 238 -8.25 6.00 -6.99
CA PRO A 238 -9.64 5.57 -7.18
C PRO A 238 -9.78 4.07 -7.36
N ALA A 239 -8.86 3.44 -8.09
CA ALA A 239 -8.92 2.01 -8.36
C ALA A 239 -8.68 1.18 -7.08
N GLU A 240 -7.74 1.59 -6.23
CA GLU A 240 -7.50 0.98 -4.92
C GLU A 240 -8.69 1.15 -3.97
N VAL A 241 -9.25 2.35 -3.87
CA VAL A 241 -10.40 2.63 -3.00
C VAL A 241 -11.62 1.80 -3.41
N ILE A 242 -11.93 1.75 -4.72
CA ILE A 242 -13.01 0.91 -5.25
C ILE A 242 -12.77 -0.55 -4.87
N PHE A 243 -11.56 -1.06 -5.06
CA PHE A 243 -11.23 -2.44 -4.73
C PHE A 243 -11.42 -2.73 -3.24
N PHE A 244 -10.91 -1.89 -2.33
CA PHE A 244 -11.04 -2.09 -0.89
C PHE A 244 -12.48 -2.03 -0.42
N ARG A 245 -13.29 -1.09 -0.93
CA ARG A 245 -14.71 -0.99 -0.56
C ARG A 245 -15.53 -2.16 -1.07
N VAL A 246 -15.27 -2.62 -2.29
CA VAL A 246 -15.92 -3.82 -2.85
C VAL A 246 -15.52 -5.05 -2.03
N ALA A 247 -14.25 -5.22 -1.70
CA ALA A 247 -13.80 -6.33 -0.85
C ALA A 247 -14.40 -6.25 0.58
N ALA A 248 -14.48 -5.06 1.17
CA ALA A 248 -15.10 -4.84 2.48
C ALA A 248 -16.60 -5.14 2.49
N SER A 249 -17.32 -4.85 1.40
CA SER A 249 -18.75 -5.21 1.26
C SER A 249 -19.00 -6.72 1.23
N MET A 250 -17.97 -7.50 0.90
CA MET A 250 -18.02 -8.97 0.90
C MET A 250 -17.66 -9.59 2.25
N LEU A 251 -17.41 -8.78 3.29
CA LEU A 251 -17.15 -9.28 4.64
C LEU A 251 -18.37 -10.01 5.18
N SER A 252 -18.17 -11.19 5.78
CA SER A 252 -19.28 -11.97 6.33
C SER A 252 -19.95 -11.23 7.50
N ALA A 253 -21.24 -11.47 7.67
CA ALA A 253 -22.02 -10.81 8.72
C ALA A 253 -21.50 -11.14 10.13
N ASP A 254 -20.90 -12.32 10.29
CA ASP A 254 -20.34 -12.87 11.53
C ASP A 254 -19.02 -12.20 11.96
N GLU A 255 -18.35 -11.45 11.07
CA GLU A 255 -17.05 -10.84 11.35
C GLU A 255 -17.18 -9.36 11.68
N GLU A 256 -16.98 -9.00 12.94
CA GLU A 256 -17.05 -7.61 13.37
C GLU A 256 -15.88 -6.76 12.82
N PRO A 257 -16.17 -5.57 12.26
CA PRO A 257 -15.13 -4.70 11.76
C PRO A 257 -14.41 -3.96 12.91
N ILE A 258 -13.13 -3.67 12.72
CA ILE A 258 -12.30 -2.96 13.69
C ILE A 258 -12.51 -1.45 13.63
N VAL A 259 -12.85 -0.94 12.45
CA VAL A 259 -13.19 0.47 12.19
C VAL A 259 -14.67 0.53 11.79
N PRO A 260 -15.44 1.52 12.27
CA PRO A 260 -16.82 1.68 11.84
C PRO A 260 -16.88 1.96 10.34
N PHE A 261 -17.66 1.15 9.63
CA PHE A 261 -18.00 1.42 8.24
C PHE A 261 -19.40 0.93 7.93
N ASP A 262 -20.07 1.62 7.01
CA ASP A 262 -21.39 1.23 6.54
C ASP A 262 -21.31 -0.01 5.64
N ARG A 263 -21.76 -1.15 6.15
CA ARG A 263 -21.82 -2.43 5.41
C ARG A 263 -22.81 -2.39 4.24
N THR A 264 -23.83 -1.55 4.32
CA THR A 264 -24.85 -1.40 3.27
C THR A 264 -24.44 -0.36 2.21
N PHE A 265 -23.43 0.47 2.52
CA PHE A 265 -22.94 1.57 1.68
C PHE A 265 -24.10 2.46 1.15
N GLY A 266 -24.94 2.93 2.07
CA GLY A 266 -26.13 3.74 1.80
C GLY A 266 -27.31 2.92 1.28
N GLY A 267 -27.49 1.69 1.79
CA GLY A 267 -28.58 0.80 1.37
C GLY A 267 -28.39 0.13 -0.01
N LYS A 268 -27.22 0.27 -0.63
CA LYS A 268 -26.93 -0.25 -1.97
C LYS A 268 -26.45 -1.69 -2.00
N VAL A 269 -26.06 -2.24 -0.84
CA VAL A 269 -25.70 -3.65 -0.69
C VAL A 269 -26.78 -4.37 0.08
N THR A 270 -27.52 -5.23 -0.61
CA THR A 270 -28.40 -6.20 0.03
C THR A 270 -27.58 -7.44 0.43
N PRO A 271 -27.61 -7.86 1.70
CA PRO A 271 -26.90 -9.04 2.15
C PRO A 271 -27.46 -10.28 1.45
N GLU A 272 -26.59 -11.25 1.20
CA GLU A 272 -26.97 -12.45 0.45
C GLU A 272 -28.03 -13.30 1.17
N ILE A 273 -28.08 -13.24 2.49
CA ILE A 273 -29.10 -13.91 3.32
C ILE A 273 -30.52 -13.42 2.93
N LEU A 274 -30.64 -12.21 2.39
CA LEU A 274 -31.89 -11.63 1.88
C LEU A 274 -32.04 -11.74 0.36
N GLY A 275 -31.25 -12.60 -0.32
CA GLY A 275 -31.28 -12.79 -1.77
C GLY A 275 -30.52 -11.73 -2.59
N GLY A 276 -29.74 -10.88 -1.93
CA GLY A 276 -28.95 -9.82 -2.57
C GLY A 276 -27.61 -10.26 -3.17
N SER A 277 -26.98 -9.38 -3.95
CA SER A 277 -25.65 -9.63 -4.55
C SER A 277 -24.53 -9.77 -3.51
N GLY A 278 -24.72 -9.20 -2.31
CA GLY A 278 -23.74 -9.21 -1.23
C GLY A 278 -22.42 -8.51 -1.59
N LYS A 279 -22.45 -7.60 -2.57
CA LYS A 279 -21.33 -6.73 -2.96
C LYS A 279 -21.86 -5.38 -3.45
N ILE A 280 -21.05 -4.33 -3.30
CA ILE A 280 -21.32 -3.03 -3.94
C ILE A 280 -20.84 -3.02 -5.40
N GLY A 281 -21.57 -2.33 -6.28
CA GLY A 281 -21.15 -2.08 -7.66
C GLY A 281 -19.95 -1.12 -7.76
N ILE A 282 -19.18 -1.19 -8.84
CA ILE A 282 -17.94 -0.38 -9.02
C ILE A 282 -18.22 1.13 -8.95
N VAL A 283 -19.22 1.57 -9.72
CA VAL A 283 -19.59 2.99 -9.80
C VAL A 283 -20.17 3.48 -8.48
N ASP A 284 -20.96 2.64 -7.82
CA ASP A 284 -21.53 2.96 -6.51
C ASP A 284 -20.47 3.03 -5.41
N ALA A 285 -19.46 2.15 -5.46
CA ALA A 285 -18.33 2.16 -4.54
C ALA A 285 -17.47 3.43 -4.67
N TRP A 286 -17.43 4.06 -5.84
CA TRP A 286 -16.78 5.36 -5.99
C TRP A 286 -17.69 6.52 -5.59
N ARG A 287 -18.95 6.52 -6.05
CA ARG A 287 -19.89 7.62 -5.79
C ARG A 287 -20.28 7.77 -4.32
N SER A 288 -20.29 6.67 -3.56
CA SER A 288 -20.54 6.69 -2.12
C SER A 288 -19.32 7.16 -1.31
N PHE A 289 -18.23 7.60 -1.96
CA PHE A 289 -17.00 8.01 -1.27
C PHE A 289 -17.05 9.50 -0.93
N SER A 290 -17.25 9.81 0.34
CA SER A 290 -17.37 11.20 0.81
C SER A 290 -16.04 11.95 0.66
N ARG A 291 -16.12 13.29 0.60
CA ARG A 291 -14.93 14.16 0.59
C ARG A 291 -14.07 13.98 1.84
N GLU A 292 -14.70 13.72 2.98
CA GLU A 292 -14.00 13.49 4.24
C GLU A 292 -13.16 12.20 4.19
N SER A 293 -13.71 11.09 3.70
CA SER A 293 -12.96 9.84 3.52
C SER A 293 -11.85 9.98 2.46
N GLN A 294 -12.06 10.77 1.41
CA GLN A 294 -11.01 11.10 0.42
C GLN A 294 -9.79 11.75 1.07
N VAL A 295 -10.02 12.72 1.96
CA VAL A 295 -8.95 13.42 2.66
C VAL A 295 -8.18 12.47 3.58
N LEU A 296 -8.86 11.54 4.24
CA LEU A 296 -8.21 10.52 5.09
C LEU A 296 -7.28 9.61 4.27
N VAL A 297 -7.74 9.13 3.10
CA VAL A 297 -6.93 8.31 2.20
C VAL A 297 -5.71 9.10 1.67
N ILE A 298 -5.92 10.33 1.21
CA ILE A 298 -4.82 11.19 0.74
C ILE A 298 -3.81 11.42 1.86
N LYS A 299 -4.28 11.70 3.08
CA LYS A 299 -3.44 11.88 4.25
C LYS A 299 -2.61 10.63 4.55
N ALA A 300 -3.21 9.43 4.50
CA ALA A 300 -2.49 8.17 4.67
C ALA A 300 -1.40 7.97 3.59
N ILE A 301 -1.70 8.27 2.33
CA ILE A 301 -0.72 8.21 1.23
C ILE A 301 0.44 9.20 1.45
N VAL A 302 0.13 10.44 1.84
CA VAL A 302 1.14 11.47 2.13
C VAL A 302 2.04 11.06 3.28
N TRP A 303 1.50 10.49 4.36
CA TRP A 303 2.29 9.96 5.47
C TRP A 303 3.21 8.84 5.02
N ASN A 304 2.68 7.86 4.27
CA ASN A 304 3.51 6.78 3.74
C ASN A 304 4.64 7.33 2.87
N PHE A 305 4.34 8.25 1.96
CA PHE A 305 5.34 8.89 1.11
C PHE A 305 6.43 9.60 1.93
N GLY A 306 6.04 10.42 2.91
CA GLY A 306 6.99 11.12 3.78
C GLY A 306 7.90 10.17 4.56
N ILE A 307 7.35 9.06 5.08
CA ILE A 307 8.13 8.04 5.80
C ILE A 307 9.12 7.33 4.85
N GLN A 308 8.69 6.98 3.63
CA GLN A 308 9.57 6.33 2.65
C GLN A 308 10.72 7.26 2.21
N VAL A 309 10.43 8.54 1.98
CA VAL A 309 11.45 9.54 1.64
C VAL A 309 12.44 9.74 2.80
N ALA A 310 11.95 9.87 4.04
CA ALA A 310 12.80 10.01 5.22
C ALA A 310 13.72 8.79 5.41
N LEU A 311 13.18 7.58 5.22
CA LEU A 311 13.95 6.34 5.29
C LEU A 311 15.03 6.28 4.21
N LEU A 312 14.69 6.65 2.98
CA LEU A 312 15.64 6.70 1.86
C LEU A 312 16.79 7.67 2.16
N PHE A 313 16.52 8.86 2.69
CA PHE A 313 17.57 9.80 3.07
C PHE A 313 18.44 9.27 4.21
N ALA A 314 17.84 8.71 5.26
CA ALA A 314 18.57 8.17 6.40
C ALA A 314 19.52 7.05 5.98
N PHE A 315 19.03 6.05 5.23
CA PHE A 315 19.87 4.96 4.73
C PHE A 315 20.83 5.43 3.64
N GLY A 316 20.47 6.42 2.83
CA GLY A 316 21.36 7.04 1.85
C GLY A 316 22.60 7.64 2.51
N ILE A 317 22.45 8.32 3.65
CA ILE A 317 23.57 8.83 4.44
C ILE A 317 24.43 7.68 4.96
N VAL A 318 23.81 6.62 5.49
CA VAL A 318 24.53 5.44 5.98
C VAL A 318 25.35 4.79 4.85
N PHE A 319 24.76 4.61 3.67
CA PHE A 319 25.47 4.07 2.51
C PHE A 319 26.66 4.93 2.11
N VAL A 320 26.50 6.25 2.06
CA VAL A 320 27.62 7.15 1.76
C VAL A 320 28.73 7.02 2.80
N LEU A 321 28.38 7.01 4.09
CA LEU A 321 29.36 6.83 5.17
C LEU A 321 30.07 5.47 5.09
N GLU A 322 29.36 4.39 4.84
CA GLU A 322 29.93 3.05 4.65
C GLU A 322 30.92 3.02 3.47
N THR A 323 30.59 3.71 2.37
CA THR A 323 31.51 3.82 1.22
C THR A 323 32.71 4.75 1.44
N LEU A 324 32.65 5.64 2.44
CA LEU A 324 33.73 6.57 2.76
C LEU A 324 34.68 6.06 3.85
N ILE A 325 34.18 5.24 4.78
CA ILE A 325 34.93 4.73 5.94
C ILE A 325 35.73 3.46 5.58
N ILE A 326 35.31 2.70 4.58
CA ILE A 326 35.89 1.40 4.18
C ILE A 326 36.65 1.55 2.86
#